data_AF-A0A183GSP2-F1
#
_entry.id   AF-A0A183GSP2-F1
#
_cell.length_a   1.000
_cell.length_b   1.000
_cell.length_c   1.000
_cell.angle_alpha   90.00
_cell.angle_beta   90.00
_cell.angle_gamma   90.00
#
_symmetry.space_group_name_H-M   'P 1'
#
loop_
_entity.id
_entity.type
_entity.pdbx_description
1 polymer ?
#
loop_
_entity_poly.entity_id
_entity_poly.type
_entity_poly.pdbx_seq_one_letter_code
_entity_poly.pdbx_strand_id
1 'polypeptide(L)'
;MKIESYELLLSDDVDEEEEYWQKYRTNSREGSTTVTRSSLPTDQLKPSYDYYVKVRAINEAGAGPLSEAIHFTTPNGGPENPPTGVSIDINEANIAVVRWDRPNSTTEILNYVIYFTRDLGISNEDYSEWQTVEVPATQTRYVHF
;
A
#
# COMPACT_ATOMS: atom_id res chain seq x y z
N MET A 1 24.45 -7.24 28.80
CA MET A 1 25.04 -6.85 27.51
C MET A 1 24.03 -5.97 26.79
N LYS A 2 24.48 -4.91 26.11
CA LYS A 2 23.61 -3.97 25.40
C LYS A 2 23.36 -4.49 23.98
N ILE A 3 22.11 -4.43 23.51
CA ILE A 3 21.79 -4.74 22.10
C ILE A 3 22.18 -3.51 21.26
N GLU A 4 22.95 -3.74 20.21
CA GLU A 4 23.38 -2.69 19.28
C GLU A 4 22.39 -2.53 18.12
N SER A 5 21.86 -3.64 17.60
CA SER A 5 20.92 -3.61 16.47
C SER A 5 20.10 -4.89 16.41
N TYR A 6 19.02 -4.88 15.62
CA TYR A 6 18.30 -6.07 15.21
C TYR A 6 18.50 -6.30 13.72
N GLU A 7 18.53 -7.57 13.34
CA GLU A 7 18.48 -8.00 11.94
C GLU A 7 17.19 -8.79 11.72
N LEU A 8 16.46 -8.40 10.68
CA LEU A 8 15.25 -9.06 10.21
C LEU A 8 15.58 -9.81 8.93
N LEU A 9 15.15 -11.06 8.85
CA LEU A 9 15.22 -11.87 7.65
C LEU A 9 13.79 -12.01 7.11
N LEU A 10 13.60 -11.78 5.82
CA LEU A 10 12.33 -11.87 5.11
C LEU A 10 12.47 -12.83 3.92
N SER A 11 11.53 -13.76 3.77
CA SER A 11 11.38 -14.58 2.56
C SER A 11 9.91 -14.84 2.26
N ASP A 12 9.58 -15.12 1.01
CA ASP A 12 8.28 -15.66 0.60
C ASP A 12 8.21 -17.19 0.64
N ASP A 13 9.32 -17.87 0.95
CA ASP A 13 9.41 -19.32 1.15
C ASP A 13 10.08 -19.63 2.49
N VAL A 14 9.36 -20.32 3.39
CA VAL A 14 9.87 -20.66 4.73
C VAL A 14 10.94 -21.76 4.70
N ASP A 15 10.92 -22.60 3.65
CA ASP A 15 11.84 -23.73 3.48
C ASP A 15 13.14 -23.30 2.77
N GLU A 16 13.21 -22.04 2.30
CA GLU A 16 14.41 -21.47 1.72
C GLU A 16 15.55 -21.35 2.75
N GLU A 17 16.79 -21.61 2.32
CA GLU A 17 17.95 -21.47 3.19
C GLU A 17 18.13 -20.01 3.64
N GLU A 18 18.38 -19.80 4.94
CA GLU A 18 18.47 -18.47 5.57
C GLU A 18 19.55 -17.53 4.97
N GLU A 19 20.48 -18.10 4.21
CA GLU A 19 21.47 -17.34 3.46
C GLU A 19 20.82 -16.49 2.36
N TYR A 20 19.75 -16.99 1.74
CA TYR A 20 19.02 -16.35 0.65
C TYR A 20 17.91 -15.41 1.11
N TRP A 21 17.52 -15.49 2.39
CA TRP A 21 16.52 -14.56 2.95
C TRP A 21 17.03 -13.12 2.90
N GLN A 22 16.15 -12.19 2.57
CA GLN A 22 16.45 -10.77 2.50
C GLN A 22 16.70 -10.21 3.90
N LYS A 23 17.85 -9.57 4.11
CA LYS A 23 18.31 -9.08 5.42
C LYS A 23 18.14 -7.58 5.57
N TYR A 24 17.44 -7.16 6.63
CA TYR A 24 17.23 -5.77 6.99
C TYR A 24 17.80 -5.51 8.38
N ARG A 25 18.70 -4.53 8.50
CA ARG A 25 19.28 -4.14 9.78
C ARG A 25 18.71 -2.82 10.27
N THR A 26 18.37 -2.75 11.55
CA THR A 26 17.90 -1.50 12.16
C THR A 26 19.06 -0.55 12.42
N ASN A 27 18.90 0.72 12.07
CA ASN A 27 19.80 1.78 12.54
C ASN A 27 19.42 2.12 13.98
N SER A 28 20.26 1.81 14.96
CA SER A 28 20.12 2.38 16.30
C SER A 28 20.45 3.86 16.21
N ARG A 29 19.52 4.76 16.57
CA ARG A 29 19.88 6.16 16.82
C ARG A 29 20.79 6.18 18.04
N GLU A 30 22.01 6.72 17.91
CA GLU A 30 22.97 6.79 19.01
C GLU A 30 22.28 7.33 20.28
N GLY A 31 22.32 6.55 21.35
CA GLY A 31 21.72 6.91 22.65
C GLY A 31 20.33 6.32 22.95
N SER A 32 19.63 5.68 22.01
CA SER A 32 18.34 5.02 22.31
C SER A 32 18.53 3.57 22.76
N THR A 33 18.14 3.25 24.00
CA THR A 33 18.06 1.87 24.53
C THR A 33 16.80 1.12 24.05
N THR A 34 15.91 1.78 23.31
CA THR A 34 14.70 1.18 22.75
C THR A 34 14.78 1.29 21.22
N VAL A 35 14.95 0.15 20.53
CA VAL A 35 14.79 0.08 19.08
C VAL A 35 13.30 -0.03 18.81
N THR A 36 12.65 1.10 18.55
CA THR A 36 11.19 1.20 18.71
C THR A 36 10.38 0.83 17.45
N ARG A 37 11.01 0.70 16.27
CA ARG A 37 10.29 0.23 15.07
C ARG A 37 11.25 -0.12 13.95
N SER A 38 11.07 -1.30 13.40
CA SER A 38 11.64 -1.72 12.12
C SER A 38 10.50 -1.73 11.12
N SER A 39 10.63 -1.00 10.02
CA SER A 39 9.68 -1.05 8.89
C SER A 39 10.35 -1.76 7.73
N LEU A 40 9.67 -2.76 7.17
CA LEU A 40 10.05 -3.34 5.88
C LEU A 40 9.68 -2.35 4.77
N PRO A 41 10.49 -2.21 3.71
CA PRO A 41 10.13 -1.38 2.57
C PRO A 41 8.91 -2.00 1.87
N THR A 42 7.76 -1.31 1.93
CA THR A 42 6.51 -1.79 1.32
C THR A 42 6.58 -1.85 -0.21
N ASP A 43 7.49 -1.12 -0.84
CA ASP A 43 7.76 -1.14 -2.29
C ASP A 43 8.38 -2.45 -2.78
N GLN A 44 8.92 -3.28 -1.87
CA GLN A 44 9.56 -4.56 -2.20
C GLN A 44 8.66 -5.77 -1.91
N LEU A 45 7.48 -5.55 -1.33
CA LEU A 45 6.52 -6.59 -1.00
C LEU A 45 5.46 -6.70 -2.09
N LYS A 46 5.21 -7.92 -2.56
CA LYS A 46 4.09 -8.20 -3.45
C LYS A 46 2.78 -8.04 -2.68
N PRO A 47 1.74 -7.42 -3.26
CA PRO A 47 0.40 -7.39 -2.64
C PRO A 47 -0.22 -8.79 -2.60
N SER A 48 -1.10 -9.01 -1.61
CA SER A 48 -1.83 -10.29 -1.44
C SER A 48 -0.92 -11.52 -1.47
N TYR A 49 0.27 -11.41 -0.85
CA TYR A 49 1.31 -12.42 -0.90
C TYR A 49 1.76 -12.80 0.50
N ASP A 50 2.07 -14.09 0.69
CA ASP A 50 2.53 -14.63 1.96
C ASP A 50 4.04 -14.42 2.12
N TYR A 51 4.44 -14.00 3.31
CA TYR A 51 5.82 -13.79 3.69
C TYR A 51 6.07 -14.35 5.09
N TYR A 52 7.34 -14.65 5.34
CA TYR A 52 7.85 -15.13 6.61
C TYR A 52 8.94 -14.19 7.10
N VAL A 53 8.91 -13.85 8.38
CA VAL A 53 9.91 -13.01 9.02
C VAL A 53 10.56 -13.71 10.20
N LYS A 54 11.89 -13.64 10.29
CA LYS A 54 12.67 -14.01 11.47
C LYS A 54 13.42 -12.77 11.97
N VAL A 55 13.71 -12.71 13.27
CA VAL A 55 14.46 -11.59 13.87
C VAL A 55 15.53 -12.11 14.83
N ARG A 56 16.70 -11.46 14.82
CA ARG A 56 17.75 -11.66 15.84
C ARG A 56 18.31 -10.35 16.35
N ALA A 57 18.75 -10.36 17.59
CA ALA A 57 19.50 -9.26 18.19
C ALA A 57 21.00 -9.41 17.90
N ILE A 58 21.69 -8.29 17.71
CA ILE A 58 23.14 -8.22 17.53
C ILE A 58 23.70 -7.33 18.64
N ASN A 59 24.75 -7.80 19.32
CA ASN A 59 25.52 -7.05 20.32
C ASN A 59 27.02 -7.12 20.00
N GLU A 60 27.87 -6.58 20.88
CA GLU A 60 29.34 -6.60 20.73
C GLU A 60 29.93 -8.03 20.62
N ALA A 61 29.25 -9.06 21.14
CA ALA A 61 29.66 -10.45 21.02
C ALA A 61 29.21 -11.10 19.69
N GLY A 62 28.41 -10.40 18.89
CA GLY A 62 27.91 -10.83 17.60
C GLY A 62 26.39 -11.01 17.55
N ALA A 63 25.95 -11.78 16.56
CA ALA A 63 24.55 -12.10 16.34
C ALA A 63 24.07 -13.20 17.29
N GLY A 64 22.95 -12.94 17.97
CA GLY A 64 22.23 -13.94 18.75
C GLY A 64 21.46 -14.94 17.86
N PRO A 65 20.76 -15.89 18.49
CA PRO A 65 19.90 -16.82 17.77
C PRO A 65 18.76 -16.09 17.05
N LEU A 66 18.33 -16.65 15.91
CA LEU A 66 17.11 -16.22 15.23
C LEU A 66 15.88 -16.65 16.02
N SER A 67 14.81 -15.87 15.91
CA SER A 67 13.47 -16.29 16.31
C SER A 67 12.95 -17.39 15.39
N GLU A 68 11.88 -18.04 15.83
CA GLU A 68 10.99 -18.78 14.93
C GLU A 68 10.48 -17.87 13.81
N ALA A 69 10.15 -18.48 12.66
CA ALA A 69 9.54 -17.77 11.55
C ALA A 69 8.09 -17.38 11.91
N ILE A 70 7.75 -16.12 11.67
CA ILE A 70 6.38 -15.61 11.79
C ILE A 70 5.83 -15.40 10.39
N HIS A 71 4.69 -16.01 10.11
CA HIS A 71 3.95 -15.82 8.85
C HIS A 71 3.10 -14.56 8.91
N PHE A 72 3.05 -13.82 7.80
CA PHE A 72 2.09 -12.76 7.57
C PHE A 72 1.73 -12.66 6.08
N THR A 73 0.55 -12.13 5.79
CA THR A 73 0.10 -11.84 4.43
C THR A 73 0.05 -10.33 4.23
N THR A 74 0.60 -9.85 3.11
CA THR A 74 0.54 -8.43 2.76
C THR A 74 -0.89 -8.00 2.41
N PRO A 75 -1.27 -6.75 2.69
CA PRO A 75 -2.56 -6.23 2.26
C PRO A 75 -2.75 -6.34 0.74
N ASN A 76 -4.00 -6.36 0.33
CA ASN A 76 -4.39 -6.24 -1.05
C ASN A 76 -3.79 -4.96 -1.65
N GLY A 77 -3.19 -5.09 -2.84
CA GLY A 77 -2.87 -3.94 -3.67
C GLY A 77 -4.16 -3.25 -4.07
N GLY A 78 -4.14 -1.91 -4.17
CA GLY A 78 -5.21 -1.18 -4.85
C GLY A 78 -5.32 -1.59 -6.32
N PRO A 79 -6.31 -1.06 -7.07
CA PRO A 79 -6.43 -1.33 -8.50
C PRO A 79 -5.10 -1.06 -9.22
N GLU A 80 -4.70 -1.97 -10.12
CA GLU A 80 -3.39 -1.91 -10.77
C GLU A 80 -3.27 -0.72 -11.72
N ASN A 81 -4.42 -0.22 -12.18
CA ASN A 81 -4.52 0.88 -13.14
C ASN A 81 -5.68 1.80 -12.74
N PRO A 82 -5.67 3.08 -13.15
CA PRO A 82 -6.83 3.96 -13.00
C PRO A 82 -8.01 3.46 -13.86
N PRO A 83 -9.26 3.84 -13.53
CA PRO A 83 -10.39 3.65 -14.45
C PRO A 83 -10.10 4.25 -15.82
N THR A 84 -10.49 3.55 -16.89
CA THR A 84 -10.30 3.99 -18.28
C THR A 84 -11.63 4.43 -18.90
N GLY A 85 -11.63 4.86 -20.17
CA GLY A 85 -12.87 5.15 -20.89
C GLY A 85 -13.73 6.26 -20.26
N VAL A 86 -13.13 7.16 -19.50
CA VAL A 86 -13.85 8.24 -18.81
C VAL A 86 -14.50 9.14 -19.86
N SER A 87 -15.83 9.22 -19.80
CA SER A 87 -16.65 10.02 -20.69
C SER A 87 -17.72 10.77 -19.92
N ILE A 88 -18.07 11.95 -20.41
CA ILE A 88 -19.11 12.79 -19.84
C ILE A 88 -20.09 13.20 -20.93
N ASP A 89 -21.36 12.89 -20.71
CA ASP A 89 -22.46 13.36 -21.55
C ASP A 89 -23.32 14.34 -20.75
N ILE A 90 -23.68 15.46 -21.35
CA ILE A 90 -24.64 16.41 -20.78
C ILE A 90 -25.93 16.29 -21.58
N ASN A 91 -27.05 15.98 -20.91
CA ASN A 91 -28.34 15.90 -21.57
C ASN A 91 -29.02 17.27 -21.69
N GLU A 92 -30.18 17.31 -22.36
CA GLU A 92 -30.97 18.55 -22.58
C GLU A 92 -31.43 19.23 -21.28
N ALA A 93 -31.42 18.52 -20.15
CA ALA A 93 -31.75 19.04 -18.83
C ALA A 93 -30.52 19.51 -18.04
N ASN A 94 -29.35 19.67 -18.68
CA ASN A 94 -28.06 19.97 -18.06
C ASN A 94 -27.59 18.95 -17.01
N ILE A 95 -28.08 17.71 -17.08
CA ILE A 95 -27.66 16.63 -16.19
C ILE A 95 -26.39 16.02 -16.77
N ALA A 96 -25.32 16.00 -15.97
CA ALA A 96 -24.06 15.40 -16.35
C ALA A 96 -24.07 13.91 -16.00
N VAL A 97 -23.80 13.07 -17.00
CA VAL A 97 -23.66 11.63 -16.84
C VAL A 97 -22.21 11.25 -17.09
N VAL A 98 -21.52 10.88 -16.01
CA VAL A 98 -20.13 10.42 -16.06
C VAL A 98 -20.12 8.90 -16.16
N ARG A 99 -19.32 8.35 -17.07
CA ARG A 99 -19.10 6.90 -17.23
C ARG A 99 -17.61 6.60 -17.28
N TRP A 100 -17.24 5.42 -16.84
CA TRP A 100 -15.86 4.91 -16.88
C TRP A 100 -15.87 3.39 -17.04
N ASP A 101 -14.75 2.83 -17.44
CA ASP A 101 -14.52 1.40 -17.46
C ASP A 101 -13.87 0.96 -16.15
N ARG A 102 -14.23 -0.24 -15.70
CA ARG A 102 -13.65 -0.84 -14.50
C ARG A 102 -12.16 -1.13 -14.74
N PRO A 103 -11.26 -0.71 -13.84
CA PRO A 103 -9.84 -1.02 -13.99
C PRO A 103 -9.55 -2.50 -13.73
N ASN A 104 -8.42 -2.96 -14.26
CA ASN A 104 -7.87 -4.26 -13.88
C ASN A 104 -7.42 -4.21 -12.42
N SER A 105 -7.85 -5.23 -11.67
CA SER A 105 -7.51 -5.38 -10.26
C SER A 105 -7.40 -6.87 -9.94
N THR A 106 -6.33 -7.25 -9.25
CA THR A 106 -6.16 -8.59 -8.68
C THR A 106 -6.98 -8.78 -7.41
N THR A 107 -7.56 -7.70 -6.89
CA THR A 107 -8.29 -7.65 -5.62
C THR A 107 -9.66 -6.99 -5.81
N GLU A 108 -10.54 -7.13 -4.82
CA GLU A 108 -11.86 -6.51 -4.87
C GLU A 108 -11.76 -4.97 -4.86
N ILE A 109 -12.36 -4.34 -5.86
CA ILE A 109 -12.57 -2.89 -5.89
C ILE A 109 -13.76 -2.59 -4.98
N LEU A 110 -13.60 -1.67 -4.02
CA LEU A 110 -14.63 -1.34 -3.03
C LEU A 110 -15.57 -0.22 -3.54
N ASN A 111 -14.97 0.87 -4.03
CA ASN A 111 -15.67 2.05 -4.51
C ASN A 111 -14.82 2.82 -5.56
N TYR A 112 -15.46 3.77 -6.21
CA TYR A 112 -14.85 4.82 -7.03
C TYR A 112 -15.09 6.16 -6.35
N VAL A 113 -14.12 7.07 -6.42
CA VAL A 113 -14.26 8.45 -5.95
C VAL A 113 -14.18 9.38 -7.16
N ILE A 114 -15.20 10.20 -7.34
CA ILE A 114 -15.25 11.20 -8.42
C ILE A 114 -15.04 12.58 -7.79
N TYR A 115 -14.04 13.29 -8.28
CA TYR A 115 -13.76 14.69 -7.93
C TYR A 115 -14.34 15.59 -9.03
N PHE A 116 -15.11 16.61 -8.65
CA PHE A 116 -15.66 17.58 -9.59
C PHE A 116 -15.74 18.97 -8.98
N THR A 117 -15.55 19.99 -9.81
CA THR A 117 -15.68 21.40 -9.43
C THR A 117 -16.45 22.17 -10.50
N ARG A 118 -17.16 23.21 -10.09
CA ARG A 118 -17.76 24.22 -10.99
C ARG A 118 -16.88 25.45 -11.13
N ASP A 119 -15.84 25.56 -10.31
CA ASP A 119 -14.90 26.67 -10.32
C ASP A 119 -13.77 26.39 -11.29
N LEU A 120 -13.72 27.18 -12.37
CA LEU A 120 -12.69 27.08 -13.41
C LEU A 120 -11.36 27.73 -12.98
N GLY A 121 -11.33 28.42 -11.84
CA GLY A 121 -10.13 29.05 -11.27
C GLY A 121 -9.31 28.10 -10.40
N ILE A 122 -9.87 26.96 -10.01
CA ILE A 122 -9.16 25.95 -9.21
C ILE A 122 -8.42 25.01 -10.17
N SER A 123 -7.12 24.83 -9.94
CA SER A 123 -6.31 23.95 -10.79
C SER A 123 -6.64 22.48 -10.56
N ASN A 124 -6.27 21.62 -11.51
CA ASN A 124 -6.35 20.17 -11.32
C ASN A 124 -5.38 19.68 -10.21
N GLU A 125 -4.34 20.45 -9.88
CA GLU A 125 -3.40 20.10 -8.80
C GLU A 125 -4.05 20.27 -7.41
N ASP A 126 -5.06 21.13 -7.33
CA ASP A 126 -5.83 21.42 -6.11
C ASP A 126 -7.11 20.57 -6.01
N TYR A 127 -7.16 19.42 -6.70
CA TYR A 127 -8.34 18.55 -6.74
C TYR A 127 -8.83 18.09 -5.36
N SER A 128 -7.95 18.10 -4.34
CA SER A 128 -8.33 17.80 -2.96
C SER A 128 -9.34 18.79 -2.36
N GLU A 129 -9.45 19.99 -2.94
CA GLU A 129 -10.43 21.02 -2.55
C GLU A 129 -11.76 20.87 -3.31
N TRP A 130 -11.82 19.98 -4.31
CA TRP A 130 -13.02 19.78 -5.13
C TRP A 130 -14.10 19.02 -4.38
N GLN A 131 -15.33 19.08 -4.90
CA GLN A 131 -16.41 18.25 -4.40
C GLN A 131 -16.14 16.79 -4.74
N THR A 132 -16.49 15.89 -3.82
CA THR A 132 -16.30 14.45 -4.00
C THR A 132 -17.61 13.70 -3.91
N VAL A 133 -17.70 12.60 -4.64
CA VAL A 133 -18.76 11.61 -4.48
C VAL A 133 -18.18 10.20 -4.54
N GLU A 134 -18.64 9.36 -3.63
CA GLU A 134 -18.32 7.94 -3.64
C GLU A 134 -19.39 7.16 -4.40
N VAL A 135 -18.93 6.28 -5.29
CA VAL A 135 -19.77 5.41 -6.10
C VAL A 135 -19.38 3.97 -5.81
N PRO A 136 -20.34 3.07 -5.47
CA PRO A 136 -20.02 1.66 -5.22
C PRO A 136 -19.35 1.00 -6.42
N ALA A 137 -18.45 0.05 -6.19
CA ALA A 137 -17.73 -0.64 -7.27
C ALA A 137 -18.63 -1.47 -8.22
N THR A 138 -19.90 -1.69 -7.85
CA THR A 138 -20.91 -2.31 -8.72
C THR A 138 -21.43 -1.38 -9.80
N GLN A 139 -21.06 -0.09 -9.77
CA GLN A 139 -21.49 0.91 -10.74
C GLN A 139 -20.29 1.50 -11.48
N THR A 140 -20.47 1.72 -12.77
CA THR A 140 -19.49 2.34 -13.67
C THR A 140 -20.04 3.64 -14.28
N ARG A 141 -20.99 4.25 -13.57
CA ARG A 141 -21.73 5.45 -13.98
C ARG A 141 -22.13 6.27 -12.77
N TYR A 142 -22.05 7.59 -12.91
CA TYR A 142 -22.58 8.57 -11.96
C TYR A 142 -23.42 9.62 -12.69
N VAL A 143 -24.46 10.13 -12.01
CA VAL A 143 -25.37 11.14 -12.54
C VAL A 143 -25.36 12.33 -11.58
N HIS A 144 -24.99 13.50 -12.08
CA HIS A 144 -25.00 14.76 -11.34
C HIS A 144 -26.10 15.67 -11.87
N PHE A 145 -26.92 16.19 -10.95
CA PHE A 145 -28.07 17.06 -11.22
C PHE A 145 -27.77 18.52 -10.89
#